data_AF-A0A2E3MTG5-F1
#
_entry.id   AF-A0A2E3MTG5-F1
#
_cell.length_a   1.000
_cell.length_b   1.000
_cell.length_c   1.000
_cell.angle_alpha   90.00
_cell.angle_beta   90.00
_cell.angle_gamma   90.00
#
_symmetry.space_group_name_H-M   'P 1'
#
loop_
_entity.id
_entity.type
_entity.pdbx_description
1 polymer ?
#
loop_
_entity_poly.entity_id
_entity_poly.type
_entity_poly.pdbx_seq_one_letter_code
_entity_poly.pdbx_strand_id
1 'polypeptide(L)'
;MRVDIAPQESYATMPYHLLPVLTPLLGEQSGQHPLWVLVSFLPFGVLVLLIVLAVYGAKRSARRRTAGFQQVAGTLGLRYVESSAGHLMDQLAEFQLFAQGKSGRISNVIQGKIQDTEVSVFDYAYTTGAGKRAQTHRQTVICCQGGTASWPNFELRPAGPFYRFVEGPGDRPIEGVVPARLSETLVLRGTDEVAVRDLFGEDQWRVIETLSPISWECRGDRFLFYRQRQRVRPDRLEQFLVETSGLCKLCSRPGG
;
A
#
# COMPACT_ATOMS: atom_id res chain seq x y z
N MET A 1 84.84 58.54 66.85
CA MET A 1 85.84 57.63 66.25
C MET A 1 85.10 56.36 65.83
N ARG A 2 85.31 55.91 64.60
CA ARG A 2 84.41 55.07 63.77
C ARG A 2 83.95 53.75 64.41
N VAL A 3 82.67 53.48 64.19
CA VAL A 3 81.98 52.18 64.28
C VAL A 3 82.18 51.47 62.94
N ASP A 4 82.56 50.21 62.97
CA ASP A 4 82.34 49.26 61.86
C ASP A 4 82.03 47.88 62.46
N ILE A 5 80.75 47.49 62.36
CA ILE A 5 80.25 46.13 62.59
C ILE A 5 79.70 45.65 61.25
N ALA A 6 80.06 44.42 60.89
CA ALA A 6 79.86 43.74 59.61
C ALA A 6 78.41 43.69 59.09
N PRO A 7 78.19 43.60 57.76
CA PRO A 7 76.96 43.09 57.21
C PRO A 7 77.06 41.58 56.95
N GLN A 8 76.05 40.87 57.48
CA GLN A 8 75.77 39.45 57.35
C GLN A 8 75.29 39.12 55.93
N GLU A 9 75.88 38.10 55.31
CA GLU A 9 75.51 37.63 53.97
C GLU A 9 74.05 37.14 53.91
N SER A 10 73.34 37.63 52.89
CA SER A 10 71.95 37.34 52.59
C SER A 10 71.84 35.97 51.91
N TYR A 11 71.37 34.98 52.66
CA TYR A 11 70.86 33.74 52.10
C TYR A 11 69.62 34.08 51.25
N ALA A 12 69.73 33.82 49.94
CA ALA A 12 68.65 33.94 48.98
C ALA A 12 67.55 32.91 49.29
N THR A 13 66.59 33.32 50.12
CA THR A 13 65.32 32.64 50.31
C THR A 13 64.47 32.87 49.06
N MET A 14 64.53 31.95 48.12
CA MET A 14 63.62 31.94 46.96
C MET A 14 62.16 31.91 47.46
N PRO A 15 61.30 32.84 47.02
CA PRO A 15 59.91 32.87 47.43
C PRO A 15 59.13 31.68 46.83
N TYR A 16 58.57 30.82 47.69
CA TYR A 16 57.67 29.69 47.34
C TYR A 16 56.36 30.10 46.64
N HIS A 17 56.22 31.36 46.23
CA HIS A 17 54.99 31.95 45.72
C HIS A 17 54.86 31.85 44.20
N LEU A 18 55.87 31.31 43.50
CA LEU A 18 55.88 31.20 42.03
C LEU A 18 55.61 29.79 41.48
N LEU A 19 55.45 28.78 42.37
CA LEU A 19 55.01 27.44 41.97
C LEU A 19 53.57 27.34 41.41
N PRO A 20 52.60 28.25 41.65
CA PRO A 20 51.29 28.16 41.00
C PRO A 20 51.21 28.88 39.65
N VAL A 21 52.29 29.53 39.19
CA VAL A 21 52.28 30.33 37.94
C VAL A 21 52.79 29.54 36.73
N LEU A 22 53.54 28.44 36.95
CA LEU A 22 54.06 27.58 35.88
C LEU A 22 53.16 26.36 35.59
N THR A 23 52.15 26.09 36.42
CA THR A 23 51.25 24.93 36.26
C THR A 23 50.33 24.96 35.03
N PRO A 24 49.91 26.09 34.44
CA PRO A 24 49.08 26.05 33.23
C PRO A 24 49.90 25.88 31.93
N LEU A 25 51.24 25.80 32.00
CA LEU A 25 52.16 25.73 30.85
C LEU A 25 52.75 24.33 30.59
N LEU A 26 52.29 23.31 31.33
CA LEU A 26 52.37 21.89 30.97
C LEU A 26 50.92 21.43 30.77
N GLY A 27 50.30 21.69 29.63
CA GLY A 27 50.69 20.98 28.41
C GLY A 27 50.20 19.53 28.43
N GLU A 28 48.92 19.28 28.73
CA GLU A 28 48.21 18.09 28.24
C GLU A 28 46.70 18.36 28.17
N GLN A 29 46.28 19.18 27.21
CA GLN A 29 44.97 18.96 26.58
C GLN A 29 45.14 17.75 25.66
N SER A 30 45.22 16.55 26.26
CA SER A 30 45.18 15.32 25.50
C SER A 30 43.82 15.29 24.80
N GLY A 31 43.85 15.41 23.48
CA GLY A 31 42.70 15.27 22.59
C GLY A 31 42.18 13.84 22.58
N GLN A 32 41.94 13.25 23.74
CA GLN A 32 41.11 12.07 23.89
C GLN A 32 39.67 12.55 23.70
N HIS A 33 39.23 12.63 22.44
CA HIS A 33 37.80 12.55 22.17
C HIS A 33 37.31 11.29 22.92
N PRO A 34 36.45 11.42 23.95
CA PRO A 34 36.14 10.28 24.79
C PRO A 34 35.53 9.22 23.88
N LEU A 35 36.01 7.97 23.94
CA LEU A 35 35.44 6.86 23.16
C LEU A 35 33.90 6.80 23.29
N TRP A 36 33.36 7.31 24.39
CA TRP A 36 31.93 7.57 24.64
C TRP A 36 31.22 8.40 23.58
N VAL A 37 31.88 9.38 22.95
CA VAL A 37 31.34 10.19 21.85
C VAL A 37 31.11 9.32 20.62
N LEU A 38 32.08 8.48 20.24
CA LEU A 38 31.93 7.51 19.14
C LEU A 38 30.85 6.46 19.43
N VAL A 39 30.81 5.95 20.68
CA VAL A 39 29.77 5.02 21.14
C VAL A 39 28.37 5.66 21.10
N SER A 40 28.27 6.97 21.37
CA SER A 40 27.01 7.72 21.33
C SER A 40 26.45 7.91 19.92
N PHE A 41 27.31 7.92 18.89
CA PHE A 41 26.88 8.01 17.48
C PHE A 41 26.60 6.65 16.83
N LEU A 42 27.09 5.56 17.41
CA LEU A 42 26.85 4.19 16.95
C LEU A 42 25.36 3.83 16.76
N PRO A 43 24.43 4.14 17.70
CA PRO A 43 23.00 3.90 17.48
C PRO A 43 22.42 4.71 16.31
N PHE A 44 22.92 5.92 16.06
CA PHE A 44 22.50 6.74 14.91
C PHE A 44 22.99 6.13 13.59
N GLY A 45 24.24 5.65 13.54
CA GLY A 45 24.77 4.92 12.39
C GLY A 45 23.97 3.65 12.07
N VAL A 46 23.61 2.87 13.09
CA VAL A 46 22.74 1.69 12.94
C VAL A 46 21.35 2.08 12.46
N LEU A 47 20.74 3.13 13.02
CA LEU A 47 19.41 3.62 12.59
C LEU A 47 19.42 4.03 11.11
N VAL A 48 20.43 4.80 10.68
CA VAL A 48 20.58 5.22 9.29
C VAL A 48 20.74 4.00 8.37
N LEU A 49 21.57 3.03 8.75
CA LEU A 49 21.74 1.79 8.00
C LEU A 49 20.43 1.01 7.85
N LEU A 50 19.65 0.87 8.94
CA LEU A 50 18.35 0.20 8.91
C LEU A 50 17.35 0.91 7.97
N ILE A 51 17.31 2.25 7.99
CA ILE A 51 16.47 3.04 7.09
C ILE A 51 16.88 2.82 5.63
N VAL A 52 18.18 2.84 5.33
CA VAL A 52 18.70 2.61 3.98
C VAL A 52 18.34 1.21 3.49
N LEU A 53 18.52 0.18 4.32
CA LEU A 53 18.14 -1.20 3.99
C LEU A 53 16.63 -1.34 3.76
N ALA A 54 15.80 -0.68 4.58
CA ALA A 54 14.35 -0.67 4.42
C ALA A 54 13.92 0.00 3.10
N VAL A 55 14.48 1.17 2.76
CA VAL A 55 14.19 1.87 1.50
C VAL A 55 14.66 1.04 0.30
N TYR A 56 15.86 0.48 0.37
CA TYR A 56 16.40 -0.38 -0.67
C TYR A 56 15.53 -1.63 -0.89
N GLY A 57 15.12 -2.30 0.20
CA GLY A 57 14.21 -3.44 0.18
C GLY A 57 12.85 -3.09 -0.44
N ALA A 58 12.27 -1.95 -0.06
CA ALA A 58 11.01 -1.47 -0.63
C ALA A 58 11.11 -1.19 -2.13
N LYS A 59 12.18 -0.49 -2.57
CA LYS A 59 12.43 -0.19 -3.99
C LYS A 59 12.66 -1.46 -4.80
N ARG A 60 13.42 -2.42 -4.26
CA ARG A 60 13.66 -3.72 -4.89
C ARG A 60 12.38 -4.53 -5.02
N SER A 61 11.55 -4.54 -3.99
CA SER A 61 10.24 -5.22 -4.00
C SER A 61 9.31 -4.63 -5.06
N ALA A 62 9.24 -3.29 -5.15
CA ALA A 62 8.47 -2.61 -6.19
C ALA A 62 8.94 -2.97 -7.61
N ARG A 63 10.26 -2.93 -7.86
CA ARG A 63 10.84 -3.32 -9.15
C ARG A 63 10.53 -4.77 -9.52
N ARG A 64 10.68 -5.70 -8.56
CA ARG A 64 10.34 -7.12 -8.77
C ARG A 64 8.87 -7.30 -9.13
N ARG A 65 7.98 -6.54 -8.49
CA ARG A 65 6.55 -6.59 -8.80
C ARG A 65 6.27 -6.08 -10.22
N THR A 66 6.83 -4.95 -10.60
CA THR A 66 6.69 -4.41 -11.97
C THR A 66 7.22 -5.37 -13.02
N ALA A 67 8.42 -5.94 -12.82
CA ALA A 67 8.99 -6.94 -13.72
C ALA A 67 8.09 -8.19 -13.83
N GLY A 68 7.50 -8.64 -12.73
CA GLY A 68 6.54 -9.75 -12.73
C GLY A 68 5.28 -9.43 -13.55
N PHE A 69 4.73 -8.23 -13.43
CA PHE A 69 3.59 -7.80 -14.27
C PHE A 69 3.95 -7.73 -15.75
N GLN A 70 5.13 -7.21 -16.08
CA GLN A 70 5.63 -7.18 -17.47
C GLN A 70 5.81 -8.59 -18.04
N GLN A 71 6.34 -9.51 -17.24
CA GLN A 71 6.49 -10.91 -17.63
C GLN A 71 5.12 -11.56 -17.88
N VAL A 72 4.17 -11.40 -16.95
CA VAL A 72 2.80 -11.93 -17.12
C VAL A 72 2.12 -11.35 -18.35
N ALA A 73 2.28 -10.04 -18.59
CA ALA A 73 1.75 -9.41 -19.80
C ALA A 73 2.29 -10.08 -21.06
N GLY A 74 3.62 -10.30 -21.12
CA GLY A 74 4.27 -10.99 -22.24
C GLY A 74 3.77 -12.43 -22.42
N THR A 75 3.63 -13.19 -21.34
CA THR A 75 3.12 -14.58 -21.40
C THR A 75 1.68 -14.65 -21.91
N LEU A 76 0.82 -13.72 -21.49
CA LEU A 76 -0.59 -13.69 -21.86
C LEU A 76 -0.86 -12.99 -23.20
N GLY A 77 0.16 -12.47 -23.88
CA GLY A 77 -0.01 -11.66 -25.08
C GLY A 77 -0.71 -10.31 -24.83
N LEU A 78 -0.73 -9.86 -23.57
CA LEU A 78 -1.29 -8.58 -23.16
C LEU A 78 -0.20 -7.51 -23.11
N ARG A 79 -0.62 -6.24 -23.08
CA ARG A 79 0.31 -5.10 -23.08
C ARG A 79 0.44 -4.50 -21.69
N TYR A 80 1.68 -4.40 -21.20
CA TYR A 80 1.98 -3.58 -20.02
C TYR A 80 1.94 -2.09 -20.41
N VAL A 81 1.26 -1.26 -19.62
CA VAL A 81 1.08 0.17 -19.89
C VAL A 81 1.48 0.99 -18.67
N GLU A 82 2.49 1.86 -18.82
CA GLU A 82 3.01 2.67 -17.73
C GLU A 82 2.19 3.97 -17.51
N SER A 83 1.63 4.54 -18.58
CA SER A 83 0.97 5.86 -18.57
C SER A 83 -0.57 5.85 -18.63
N SER A 84 -1.25 4.70 -18.51
CA SER A 84 -2.72 4.63 -18.58
C SER A 84 -3.43 4.94 -17.26
N ALA A 85 -2.68 5.19 -16.18
CA ALA A 85 -3.22 5.32 -14.83
C ALA A 85 -4.23 6.49 -14.67
N GLY A 86 -4.04 7.61 -15.37
CA GLY A 86 -4.93 8.77 -15.28
C GLY A 86 -6.29 8.51 -15.91
N HIS A 87 -6.31 8.18 -17.20
CA HIS A 87 -7.54 7.88 -17.93
C HIS A 87 -8.33 6.70 -17.32
N LEU A 88 -7.63 5.66 -16.86
CA LEU A 88 -8.28 4.52 -16.19
C LEU A 88 -8.87 4.92 -14.82
N MET A 89 -8.28 5.89 -14.12
CA MET A 89 -8.85 6.39 -12.86
C MET A 89 -10.19 7.08 -13.11
N ASP A 90 -10.27 7.95 -14.13
CA ASP A 90 -11.49 8.70 -14.45
C ASP A 90 -12.62 7.76 -14.89
N GLN A 91 -12.30 6.76 -15.70
CA GLN A 91 -13.25 5.75 -16.15
C GLN A 91 -13.79 4.86 -15.02
N LEU A 92 -13.06 4.72 -13.92
CA LEU A 92 -13.43 3.83 -12.82
C LEU A 92 -13.92 4.59 -11.58
N ALA A 93 -14.07 5.92 -11.66
CA ALA A 93 -14.43 6.77 -10.54
C ALA A 93 -15.83 6.47 -9.95
N GLU A 94 -16.72 5.87 -10.74
CA GLU A 94 -18.09 5.48 -10.32
C GLU A 94 -18.15 4.19 -9.47
N PHE A 95 -17.04 3.47 -9.37
CA PHE A 95 -16.95 2.26 -8.56
C PHE A 95 -16.69 2.59 -7.09
N GLN A 96 -17.31 1.84 -6.18
CA GLN A 96 -17.19 2.03 -4.73
C GLN A 96 -15.73 1.87 -4.26
N LEU A 97 -14.96 0.98 -4.88
CA LEU A 97 -13.53 0.89 -4.61
C LEU A 97 -12.77 2.21 -4.81
N PHE A 98 -13.14 2.98 -5.83
CA PHE A 98 -12.48 4.24 -6.19
C PHE A 98 -13.00 5.42 -5.37
N ALA A 99 -14.25 5.35 -4.91
CA ALA A 99 -14.83 6.30 -3.97
C ALA A 99 -14.21 6.19 -2.55
N GLN A 100 -13.47 5.12 -2.24
CA GLN A 100 -12.87 4.91 -0.93
C GLN A 100 -11.60 5.71 -0.67
N GLY A 101 -11.60 6.43 0.45
CA GLY A 101 -10.42 7.10 0.97
C GLY A 101 -9.96 8.24 0.07
N LYS A 102 -8.64 8.46 0.04
CA LYS A 102 -8.01 9.54 -0.72
C LYS A 102 -6.68 9.11 -1.31
N SER A 103 -6.16 9.94 -2.22
CA SER A 103 -4.86 9.72 -2.86
C SER A 103 -4.81 8.37 -3.58
N GLY A 104 -5.90 8.04 -4.27
CA GLY A 104 -6.01 6.85 -5.12
C GLY A 104 -4.91 6.83 -6.17
N ARG A 105 -4.29 5.66 -6.37
CA ARG A 105 -3.24 5.47 -7.37
C ARG A 105 -3.37 4.11 -8.04
N ILE A 106 -3.47 4.13 -9.35
CA ILE A 106 -3.31 2.96 -10.21
C ILE A 106 -1.83 2.80 -10.58
N SER A 107 -1.35 1.55 -10.63
CA SER A 107 0.00 1.22 -11.09
C SER A 107 0.05 -0.20 -11.65
N ASN A 108 1.14 -0.56 -12.34
CA ASN A 108 1.33 -1.89 -12.92
C ASN A 108 0.13 -2.34 -13.78
N VAL A 109 -0.20 -1.57 -14.80
CA VAL A 109 -1.36 -1.86 -15.64
C VAL A 109 -0.98 -2.82 -16.75
N ILE A 110 -1.76 -3.88 -16.90
CA ILE A 110 -1.75 -4.79 -18.05
C ILE A 110 -3.10 -4.65 -18.73
N GLN A 111 -3.12 -4.48 -20.05
CA GLN A 111 -4.36 -4.33 -20.83
C GLN A 111 -4.33 -5.20 -22.08
N GLY A 112 -5.50 -5.68 -22.51
CA GLY A 112 -5.67 -6.33 -23.79
C GLY A 112 -7.06 -6.94 -23.92
N LYS A 113 -7.19 -7.91 -24.81
CA LYS A 113 -8.45 -8.62 -25.05
C LYS A 113 -8.28 -10.10 -24.77
N ILE A 114 -9.25 -10.69 -24.07
CA ILE A 114 -9.35 -12.13 -23.83
C ILE A 114 -10.75 -12.54 -24.28
N GLN A 115 -10.86 -13.41 -25.30
CA GLN A 115 -12.16 -13.88 -25.83
C GLN A 115 -13.14 -12.71 -26.10
N ASP A 116 -12.67 -11.70 -26.84
CA ASP A 116 -13.38 -10.44 -27.18
C ASP A 116 -13.78 -9.53 -26.00
N THR A 117 -13.47 -9.90 -24.76
CA THR A 117 -13.65 -9.03 -23.59
C THR A 117 -12.41 -8.18 -23.39
N GLU A 118 -12.57 -6.86 -23.26
CA GLU A 118 -11.48 -5.97 -22.86
C GLU A 118 -11.17 -6.18 -21.39
N VAL A 119 -9.90 -6.48 -21.09
CA VAL A 119 -9.45 -6.79 -19.74
C VAL A 119 -8.29 -5.88 -19.37
N SER A 120 -8.39 -5.27 -18.19
CA SER A 120 -7.32 -4.52 -17.54
C SER A 120 -7.01 -5.12 -16.17
N VAL A 121 -5.75 -5.45 -15.90
CA VAL A 121 -5.28 -5.89 -14.59
C VAL A 121 -4.32 -4.85 -14.05
N PHE A 122 -4.54 -4.38 -12.82
CA PHE A 122 -3.71 -3.35 -12.23
C PHE A 122 -3.65 -3.43 -10.72
N ASP A 123 -2.65 -2.75 -10.15
CA ASP A 123 -2.62 -2.47 -8.72
C ASP A 123 -3.32 -1.16 -8.42
N TYR A 124 -4.18 -1.19 -7.40
CA TYR A 124 -4.80 0.00 -6.84
C TYR A 124 -4.37 0.21 -5.39
N ALA A 125 -4.09 1.46 -5.03
CA ALA A 125 -3.80 1.86 -3.67
C ALA A 125 -4.56 3.13 -3.31
N TYR A 126 -5.09 3.18 -2.09
CA TYR A 126 -5.77 4.35 -1.54
C TYR A 126 -5.47 4.48 -0.05
N THR A 127 -5.61 5.69 0.49
CA THR A 127 -5.31 5.96 1.90
C THR A 127 -6.58 6.37 2.65
N THR A 128 -6.85 5.73 3.78
CA THR A 128 -7.93 6.11 4.69
C THR A 128 -7.36 6.81 5.93
N GLY A 129 -8.14 7.70 6.54
CA GLY A 129 -7.75 8.42 7.75
C GLY A 129 -6.88 9.65 7.47
N ALA A 130 -6.38 10.26 8.56
CA ALA A 130 -5.56 11.47 8.51
C ALA A 130 -4.46 11.45 9.58
N GLY A 131 -3.38 12.19 9.33
CA GLY A 131 -2.24 12.32 10.25
C GLY A 131 -1.66 10.97 10.67
N LYS A 132 -1.47 10.78 11.98
CA LYS A 132 -0.88 9.56 12.56
C LYS A 132 -1.73 8.29 12.39
N ARG A 133 -3.00 8.41 11.98
CA ARG A 133 -3.91 7.28 11.73
C ARG A 133 -4.13 7.00 10.24
N ALA A 134 -3.33 7.62 9.36
CA ALA A 134 -3.38 7.32 7.94
C ALA A 134 -2.94 5.87 7.66
N GLN A 135 -3.74 5.13 6.91
CA GLN A 135 -3.42 3.77 6.48
C GLN A 135 -3.60 3.65 4.97
N THR A 136 -2.57 3.16 4.29
CA THR A 136 -2.63 2.88 2.85
C THR A 136 -3.02 1.43 2.61
N HIS A 137 -4.12 1.23 1.91
CA HIS A 137 -4.61 -0.06 1.44
C HIS A 137 -4.08 -0.32 0.04
N ARG A 138 -3.79 -1.59 -0.28
CA ARG A 138 -3.25 -1.99 -1.58
C ARG A 138 -3.90 -3.28 -2.02
N GLN A 139 -4.27 -3.35 -3.28
CA GLN A 139 -4.89 -4.54 -3.87
C GLN A 139 -4.62 -4.65 -5.36
N THR A 140 -4.84 -5.86 -5.88
CA THR A 140 -4.86 -6.10 -7.32
C THR A 140 -6.30 -6.16 -7.79
N VAL A 141 -6.58 -5.49 -8.90
CA VAL A 141 -7.92 -5.32 -9.47
C VAL A 141 -7.90 -5.83 -10.90
N ILE A 142 -8.94 -6.56 -11.27
CA ILE A 142 -9.26 -6.93 -12.64
C ILE A 142 -10.50 -6.13 -13.04
N CYS A 143 -10.41 -5.42 -14.15
CA CYS A 143 -11.52 -4.76 -14.80
C CYS A 143 -11.81 -5.50 -16.12
N CYS A 144 -13.02 -6.04 -16.26
CA CYS A 144 -13.56 -6.55 -17.53
C CYS A 144 -14.51 -5.50 -18.09
N GLN A 145 -14.44 -5.24 -19.40
CA GLN A 145 -15.46 -4.50 -20.14
C GLN A 145 -15.92 -5.38 -21.31
N GLY A 146 -17.21 -5.64 -21.41
CA GLY A 146 -17.72 -6.56 -22.41
C GLY A 146 -19.23 -6.48 -22.62
N GLY A 147 -19.62 -6.48 -23.89
CA GLY A 147 -21.01 -6.50 -24.34
C GLY A 147 -21.64 -5.12 -24.54
N THR A 148 -22.74 -5.09 -25.28
CA THR A 148 -23.59 -3.89 -25.47
C THR A 148 -24.78 -3.88 -24.50
N ALA A 149 -24.89 -4.88 -23.62
CA ALA A 149 -25.98 -4.99 -22.67
C ALA A 149 -25.73 -4.05 -21.48
N SER A 150 -26.77 -3.30 -21.09
CA SER A 150 -26.74 -2.49 -19.87
C SER A 150 -26.99 -3.42 -18.68
N TRP A 151 -25.98 -3.69 -17.87
CA TRP A 151 -26.15 -4.43 -16.62
C TRP A 151 -26.64 -3.50 -15.50
N PRO A 152 -27.47 -3.99 -14.57
CA PRO A 152 -27.82 -3.22 -13.40
C PRO A 152 -26.58 -2.96 -12.55
N ASN A 153 -26.56 -1.81 -11.88
CA ASN A 153 -25.46 -1.44 -11.00
C ASN A 153 -25.57 -2.20 -9.68
N PHE A 154 -24.53 -2.97 -9.35
CA PHE A 154 -24.48 -3.71 -8.09
C PHE A 154 -23.07 -3.79 -7.49
N GLU A 155 -23.03 -4.22 -6.24
CA GLU A 155 -21.83 -4.57 -5.49
C GLU A 155 -22.11 -5.84 -4.69
N LEU A 156 -21.35 -6.90 -4.96
CA LEU A 156 -21.26 -8.10 -4.14
C LEU A 156 -19.89 -8.11 -3.47
N ARG A 157 -19.83 -8.34 -2.16
CA ARG A 157 -18.53 -8.41 -1.46
C ARG A 157 -18.58 -9.25 -0.19
N PRO A 158 -17.41 -9.65 0.34
CA PRO A 158 -17.32 -10.23 1.66
C PRO A 158 -17.86 -9.28 2.74
N ALA A 159 -18.63 -9.83 3.67
CA ALA A 159 -19.06 -9.16 4.89
C ALA A 159 -17.82 -8.86 5.76
N GLY A 160 -17.81 -7.71 6.45
CA GLY A 160 -16.69 -7.34 7.29
C GLY A 160 -16.81 -5.96 7.93
N PRO A 161 -16.21 -5.75 9.11
CA PRO A 161 -16.44 -4.55 9.94
C PRO A 161 -15.68 -3.30 9.47
N PHE A 162 -14.75 -3.43 8.51
CA PHE A 162 -13.84 -2.35 8.14
C PHE A 162 -14.09 -1.76 6.75
N TYR A 163 -15.28 -1.98 6.20
CA TYR A 163 -15.69 -1.37 4.94
C TYR A 163 -16.41 -0.05 5.22
N ARG A 164 -15.93 1.05 4.63
CA ARG A 164 -16.59 2.35 4.66
C ARG A 164 -17.27 2.58 3.34
N PHE A 165 -18.57 2.80 3.38
CA PHE A 165 -19.37 3.20 2.23
C PHE A 165 -19.29 4.71 2.04
N VAL A 166 -19.41 5.13 0.80
CA VAL A 166 -19.84 6.50 0.50
C VAL A 166 -21.35 6.45 0.41
N GLU A 167 -22.03 7.17 1.31
CA GLU A 167 -23.49 7.15 1.40
C GLU A 167 -24.14 7.58 0.07
N GLY A 168 -25.06 6.75 -0.45
CA GLY A 168 -25.74 6.93 -1.72
C GLY A 168 -26.94 6.00 -1.94
N PRO A 169 -27.68 6.19 -3.05
CA PRO A 169 -28.79 5.32 -3.43
C PRO A 169 -28.31 3.88 -3.68
N GLY A 170 -29.06 2.88 -3.20
CA GLY A 170 -28.69 1.46 -3.35
C GLY A 170 -27.71 0.93 -2.29
N ASP A 171 -27.42 1.72 -1.25
CA ASP A 171 -26.51 1.33 -0.18
C ASP A 171 -27.07 0.32 0.81
N ARG A 172 -28.38 0.04 0.77
CA ARG A 172 -28.94 -0.99 1.65
C ARG A 172 -28.67 -2.37 1.06
N PRO A 173 -28.26 -3.35 1.88
CA PRO A 173 -28.22 -4.74 1.44
C PRO A 173 -29.57 -5.18 0.90
N ILE A 174 -29.59 -5.87 -0.24
CA ILE A 174 -30.83 -6.41 -0.80
C ILE A 174 -31.19 -7.68 -0.03
N GLU A 175 -32.28 -7.64 0.72
CA GLU A 175 -32.69 -8.74 1.59
C GLU A 175 -33.22 -9.94 0.78
N GLY A 176 -32.90 -11.15 1.24
CA GLY A 176 -33.42 -12.40 0.68
C GLY A 176 -32.92 -12.77 -0.73
N VAL A 177 -31.91 -12.08 -1.27
CA VAL A 177 -31.26 -12.49 -2.55
C VAL A 177 -30.07 -13.42 -2.28
N VAL A 178 -29.26 -13.10 -1.27
CA VAL A 178 -28.11 -13.92 -0.89
C VAL A 178 -28.61 -15.18 -0.17
N PRO A 179 -28.23 -16.39 -0.60
CA PRO A 179 -28.65 -17.63 0.05
C PRO A 179 -28.22 -17.68 1.52
N ALA A 180 -29.00 -18.36 2.37
CA ALA A 180 -28.72 -18.46 3.82
C ALA A 180 -27.31 -18.99 4.16
N ARG A 181 -26.76 -19.87 3.32
CA ARG A 181 -25.39 -20.41 3.45
C ARG A 181 -24.28 -19.36 3.23
N LEU A 182 -24.62 -18.22 2.62
CA LEU A 182 -23.69 -17.14 2.28
C LEU A 182 -24.00 -15.82 3.00
N SER A 183 -25.19 -15.68 3.61
CA SER A 183 -25.68 -14.40 4.14
C SER A 183 -24.83 -13.81 5.28
N GLU A 184 -24.11 -14.64 6.03
CA GLU A 184 -23.16 -14.17 7.06
C GLU A 184 -21.82 -13.68 6.47
N THR A 185 -21.49 -14.14 5.27
CA THR A 185 -20.16 -13.94 4.65
C THR A 185 -20.18 -13.01 3.45
N LEU A 186 -21.34 -12.74 2.87
CA LEU A 186 -21.52 -11.91 1.68
C LEU A 186 -22.62 -10.87 1.88
N VAL A 187 -22.42 -9.71 1.25
CA VAL A 187 -23.40 -8.64 1.17
C VAL A 187 -23.57 -8.27 -0.29
N LEU A 188 -24.82 -8.24 -0.76
CA LEU A 188 -25.21 -7.78 -2.09
C LEU A 188 -25.99 -6.47 -1.98
N ARG A 189 -25.65 -5.51 -2.85
CA ARG A 189 -26.25 -4.18 -2.94
C ARG A 189 -26.45 -3.80 -4.39
N GLY A 190 -27.38 -2.89 -4.65
CA GLY A 190 -27.60 -2.36 -5.99
C GLY A 190 -28.66 -1.28 -6.00
N THR A 191 -28.66 -0.45 -7.05
CA THR A 191 -29.60 0.67 -7.18
C THR A 191 -30.99 0.23 -7.63
N ASP A 192 -31.06 -0.84 -8.44
CA ASP A 192 -32.30 -1.47 -8.89
C ASP A 192 -32.39 -2.88 -8.29
N GLU A 193 -33.11 -3.00 -7.18
CA GLU A 193 -33.17 -4.26 -6.43
C GLU A 193 -33.80 -5.40 -7.22
N VAL A 194 -34.78 -5.08 -8.09
CA VAL A 194 -35.49 -6.09 -8.88
C VAL A 194 -34.57 -6.61 -9.97
N ALA A 195 -33.98 -5.72 -10.77
CA ALA A 195 -33.06 -6.12 -11.83
C ALA A 195 -31.85 -6.88 -11.27
N VAL A 196 -31.32 -6.47 -10.11
CA VAL A 196 -30.21 -7.18 -9.47
C VAL A 196 -30.64 -8.55 -8.96
N ARG A 197 -31.81 -8.69 -8.35
CA ARG A 197 -32.33 -9.99 -7.90
C ARG A 197 -32.43 -11.00 -9.05
N ASP A 198 -32.90 -10.55 -10.21
CA ASP A 198 -33.07 -11.39 -11.39
C ASP A 198 -31.74 -11.88 -11.99
N LEU A 199 -30.62 -11.20 -11.71
CA LEU A 199 -29.29 -11.66 -12.14
C LEU A 199 -28.75 -12.86 -11.35
N PHE A 200 -29.15 -12.98 -10.08
CA PHE A 200 -28.52 -13.90 -9.13
C PHE A 200 -29.40 -15.12 -8.86
N GLY A 201 -29.44 -16.04 -9.85
CA GLY A 201 -30.05 -17.35 -9.72
C GLY A 201 -29.16 -18.39 -9.01
N GLU A 202 -29.68 -19.60 -8.85
CA GLU A 202 -28.99 -20.70 -8.15
C GLU A 202 -27.65 -21.08 -8.80
N ASP A 203 -27.54 -21.01 -10.13
CA ASP A 203 -26.29 -21.34 -10.82
C ASP A 203 -25.21 -20.29 -10.57
N GLN A 204 -25.57 -19.00 -10.51
CA GLN A 204 -24.65 -17.92 -10.17
C GLN A 204 -24.15 -18.07 -8.73
N TRP A 205 -25.04 -18.36 -7.78
CA TRP A 205 -24.66 -18.59 -6.39
C TRP A 205 -23.76 -19.81 -6.22
N ARG A 206 -24.05 -20.91 -6.93
CA ARG A 206 -23.19 -22.11 -6.92
C ARG A 206 -21.79 -21.81 -7.41
N VAL A 207 -21.63 -20.98 -8.46
CA VAL A 207 -20.30 -20.53 -8.90
C VAL A 207 -19.64 -19.69 -7.81
N ILE A 208 -20.34 -18.69 -7.26
CA ILE A 208 -19.81 -17.79 -6.22
C ILE A 208 -19.33 -18.56 -4.99
N GLU A 209 -20.03 -19.63 -4.58
CA GLU A 209 -19.64 -20.48 -3.44
C GLU A 209 -18.32 -21.22 -3.64
N THR A 210 -17.95 -21.52 -4.89
CA THR A 210 -16.68 -22.19 -5.19
C THR A 210 -15.49 -21.23 -5.22
N LEU A 211 -15.75 -19.92 -5.27
CA LEU A 211 -14.72 -18.90 -5.36
C LEU A 211 -14.16 -18.56 -3.99
N SER A 212 -12.87 -18.24 -3.96
CA SER A 212 -12.31 -17.61 -2.75
C SER A 212 -12.96 -16.23 -2.56
N PRO A 213 -13.18 -15.77 -1.31
CA PRO A 213 -13.87 -14.51 -1.04
C PRO A 213 -13.35 -13.36 -1.91
N ILE A 214 -14.24 -12.78 -2.72
CA ILE A 214 -13.93 -11.77 -3.71
C ILE A 214 -15.01 -10.68 -3.72
N SER A 215 -14.60 -9.44 -3.96
CA SER A 215 -15.50 -8.33 -4.25
C SER A 215 -15.72 -8.22 -5.75
N TRP A 216 -16.97 -8.03 -6.14
CA TRP A 216 -17.45 -7.89 -7.50
C TRP A 216 -18.36 -6.67 -7.57
N GLU A 217 -17.95 -5.68 -8.37
CA GLU A 217 -18.78 -4.51 -8.67
C GLU A 217 -19.14 -4.48 -10.15
N CYS A 218 -20.32 -3.96 -10.46
CA CYS A 218 -20.82 -3.78 -11.82
C CYS A 218 -21.33 -2.37 -12.01
N ARG A 219 -20.91 -1.70 -13.09
CA ARG A 219 -21.43 -0.41 -13.55
C ARG A 219 -21.60 -0.45 -15.07
N GLY A 220 -22.84 -0.47 -15.55
CA GLY A 220 -23.15 -0.50 -16.99
C GLY A 220 -22.56 -1.71 -17.71
N ASP A 221 -21.48 -1.53 -18.46
CA ASP A 221 -20.78 -2.56 -19.24
C ASP A 221 -19.44 -3.00 -18.61
N ARG A 222 -19.14 -2.51 -17.40
CA ARG A 222 -17.86 -2.72 -16.70
C ARG A 222 -18.04 -3.49 -15.40
N PHE A 223 -17.09 -4.40 -15.17
CA PHE A 223 -17.03 -5.24 -14.00
C PHE A 223 -15.67 -5.15 -13.33
N LEU A 224 -15.66 -4.95 -12.01
CA LEU A 224 -14.45 -4.93 -11.20
C LEU A 224 -14.43 -6.13 -10.27
N PHE A 225 -13.30 -6.83 -10.26
CA PHE A 225 -13.03 -7.95 -9.37
C PHE A 225 -11.76 -7.69 -8.56
N TYR A 226 -11.85 -7.85 -7.24
CA TYR A 226 -10.70 -7.66 -6.36
C TYR A 226 -10.90 -8.34 -5.01
N ARG A 227 -9.79 -8.58 -4.30
CA ARG A 227 -9.82 -8.99 -2.90
C ARG A 227 -9.38 -7.82 -2.03
N GLN A 228 -10.21 -7.44 -1.07
CA GLN A 228 -9.96 -6.26 -0.25
C GLN A 228 -8.61 -6.34 0.45
N ARG A 229 -7.81 -5.28 0.31
CA ARG A 229 -6.48 -5.14 0.94
C ARG A 229 -5.49 -6.25 0.58
N GLN A 230 -5.73 -6.98 -0.51
CA GLN A 230 -4.90 -8.09 -0.92
C GLN A 230 -4.31 -7.85 -2.31
N ARG A 231 -2.97 -7.86 -2.37
CA ARG A 231 -2.24 -7.85 -3.63
C ARG A 231 -1.97 -9.28 -4.06
N VAL A 232 -2.42 -9.62 -5.25
CA VAL A 232 -2.09 -10.89 -5.89
C VAL A 232 -0.61 -10.84 -6.29
N ARG A 233 0.11 -11.95 -6.05
CA ARG A 233 1.50 -12.06 -6.47
C ARG A 233 1.57 -12.22 -8.00
N PRO A 234 2.61 -11.69 -8.68
CA PRO A 234 2.69 -11.79 -10.14
C PRO A 234 2.54 -13.22 -10.68
N ASP A 235 3.16 -14.20 -10.04
CA ASP A 235 3.08 -15.64 -10.38
C ASP A 235 1.68 -16.25 -10.23
N ARG A 236 0.72 -15.53 -9.62
CA ARG A 236 -0.67 -15.94 -9.42
C ARG A 236 -1.66 -15.08 -10.20
N LEU A 237 -1.20 -14.10 -10.98
CA LEU A 237 -2.10 -13.21 -11.74
C LEU A 237 -2.89 -13.96 -12.81
N GLU A 238 -2.25 -14.89 -13.51
CA GLU A 238 -2.92 -15.73 -14.51
C GLU A 238 -4.03 -16.58 -13.86
N GLN A 239 -3.74 -17.22 -12.72
CA GLN A 239 -4.75 -17.95 -11.98
C GLN A 239 -5.91 -17.05 -11.55
N PHE A 240 -5.62 -15.83 -11.09
CA PHE A 240 -6.65 -14.88 -10.69
C PHE A 240 -7.51 -14.40 -11.88
N LEU A 241 -6.90 -14.23 -13.06
CA LEU A 241 -7.61 -13.95 -14.31
C LEU A 241 -8.52 -15.10 -14.72
N VAL A 242 -8.05 -16.34 -14.66
CA VAL A 242 -8.87 -17.52 -14.99
C VAL A 242 -10.03 -17.67 -14.01
N GLU A 243 -9.77 -17.53 -12.70
CA GLU A 243 -10.79 -17.59 -11.65
C GLU A 243 -11.91 -16.56 -11.88
N THR A 244 -11.54 -15.32 -12.24
CA THR A 244 -12.50 -14.22 -12.49
C THR A 244 -13.12 -14.25 -13.88
N SER A 245 -12.52 -14.95 -14.85
CA SER A 245 -13.08 -15.09 -16.20
C SER A 245 -14.43 -15.82 -16.21
N GLY A 246 -14.64 -16.75 -15.26
CA GLY A 246 -15.93 -17.41 -15.06
C GLY A 246 -17.03 -16.41 -14.69
N LEU A 247 -16.70 -15.44 -13.83
CA LEU A 247 -17.61 -14.34 -13.49
C LEU A 247 -17.86 -13.41 -14.68
N CYS A 248 -16.82 -13.04 -15.45
CA CYS A 248 -17.01 -12.23 -16.67
C CYS A 248 -17.90 -12.96 -17.72
N LYS A 249 -17.89 -14.30 -17.77
CA LYS A 249 -18.82 -15.07 -18.63
C LYS A 249 -20.26 -15.09 -18.13
N LEU A 250 -20.49 -15.11 -16.81
CA LEU A 250 -21.83 -14.89 -16.25
C LEU A 250 -22.40 -13.53 -16.69
N CYS A 251 -21.51 -12.55 -16.90
CA CYS A 251 -21.84 -11.22 -17.43
C CYS A 251 -22.09 -11.17 -18.95
N SER A 252 -22.01 -12.29 -19.67
CA SER A 252 -22.21 -12.34 -21.13
C SER A 252 -23.56 -12.96 -21.52
N ARG A 253 -24.30 -13.53 -20.56
CA ARG A 253 -25.68 -13.97 -20.76
C ARG A 253 -26.61 -12.86 -20.26
N PRO A 254 -27.19 -12.02 -21.13
CA PRO A 254 -28.39 -11.30 -20.72
C PRO A 254 -29.41 -12.36 -20.29
N GLY A 255 -30.16 -12.09 -19.23
CA GLY A 255 -31.17 -13.00 -18.69
C GLY A 255 -31.94 -13.71 -19.81
N GLY A 256 -31.98 -15.04 -19.73
CA GLY A 256 -32.98 -15.82 -20.44
C GLY A 256 -34.34 -15.65 -19.79
#